data_AF-A0A7Y9N0I2-F1
#
_entry.id   AF-A0A7Y9N0I2-F1
#
_cell.length_a   1.000
_cell.length_b   1.000
_cell.length_c   1.000
_cell.angle_alpha   90.00
_cell.angle_beta   90.00
_cell.angle_gamma   90.00
#
_symmetry.space_group_name_H-M   'P 1'
#
loop_
_entity.id
_entity.type
_entity.pdbx_description
1 polymer ?
#
loop_
_entity_poly.entity_id
_entity_poly.type
_entity_poly.pdbx_seq_one_letter_code
_entity_poly.pdbx_strand_id
1 'polypeptide(L)' 'MRQLQRVEDQDYFERGLELAIAEDGLLLEPMDVSDLYAVEVDFAEDLERANLFV' A
#
# COMPACT_ATOMS: atom_id res chain seq x y z
N MET A 1 -10.90 5.46 -9.12
CA MET A 1 -10.96 6.27 -7.88
C MET A 1 -10.86 7.74 -8.24
N ARG A 2 -11.87 8.55 -7.89
CA ARG A 2 -11.91 9.99 -8.23
C ARG A 2 -10.80 10.78 -7.52
N GLN A 3 -10.41 10.36 -6.33
CA GLN A 3 -9.43 11.07 -5.49
C GLN A 3 -7.99 10.78 -5.89
N LEU A 4 -7.68 9.59 -6.40
CA LEU A 4 -6.34 9.27 -6.92
C LEU A 4 -5.95 10.15 -8.12
N GLN A 5 -6.92 10.68 -8.87
CA GLN A 5 -6.66 11.61 -9.97
C GLN A 5 -6.42 13.07 -9.51
N ARG A 6 -6.50 13.34 -8.21
CA ARG A 6 -6.36 14.67 -7.60
C ARG A 6 -5.10 14.82 -6.76
N VAL A 7 -4.28 13.78 -6.69
CA VAL A 7 -2.99 13.82 -5.99
C VAL A 7 -1.90 14.30 -6.95
N GLU A 8 -0.83 14.85 -6.41
CA GLU A 8 0.31 15.33 -7.19
C GLU A 8 1.19 14.16 -7.65
N ASP A 9 2.03 14.36 -8.67
CA ASP A 9 2.87 13.30 -9.24
C ASP A 9 3.85 12.66 -8.23
N GLN A 10 4.17 13.38 -7.16
CA GLN A 10 5.07 12.93 -6.10
C GLN A 10 4.34 12.39 -4.86
N ASP A 11 3.01 12.38 -4.89
CA ASP A 11 2.21 11.78 -3.82
C ASP A 11 2.15 10.26 -4.01
N TYR A 12 2.18 9.54 -2.89
CA TYR A 12 1.91 8.11 -2.90
C TYR A 12 0.42 7.81 -3.04
N PHE A 13 0.09 6.57 -3.43
CA PHE A 13 -1.28 6.09 -3.59
C PHE A 13 -2.16 6.36 -2.36
N GLU A 14 -1.57 6.27 -1.17
CA GLU A 14 -2.20 6.50 0.14
C GLU A 14 -2.83 7.90 0.22
N ARG A 15 -2.24 8.90 -0.43
CA ARG A 15 -2.81 10.25 -0.46
C ARG A 15 -4.21 10.27 -1.10
N GLY A 16 -4.42 9.44 -2.11
CA GLY A 16 -5.73 9.29 -2.75
C GLY A 16 -6.75 8.64 -1.81
N LEU A 17 -6.30 7.71 -0.95
CA LEU A 17 -7.15 7.11 0.09
C LEU A 17 -7.50 8.11 1.19
N GLU A 18 -6.52 8.90 1.67
CA GLU A 18 -6.74 9.96 2.66
C GLU A 18 -7.85 10.92 2.22
N LEU A 19 -7.78 11.39 0.97
CA LEU A 19 -8.78 12.29 0.38
C LEU A 19 -10.15 11.61 0.27
N ALA A 20 -10.20 10.32 -0.07
CA ALA A 20 -11.46 9.59 -0.16
C ALA A 20 -12.12 9.40 1.21
N ILE A 21 -11.35 9.18 2.26
CA ILE A 21 -11.87 9.10 3.64
C ILE A 21 -12.40 10.48 4.06
N ALA A 22 -11.58 11.53 3.89
CA ALA A 22 -11.88 12.86 4.41
C ALA A 22 -13.03 13.56 3.66
N GLU A 23 -13.08 13.44 2.34
CA GLU A 23 -14.02 14.19 1.50
C GLU A 23 -15.24 13.36 1.07
N ASP A 24 -15.07 12.06 0.84
CA ASP A 24 -16.15 11.18 0.35
C ASP A 24 -16.74 10.29 1.46
N GLY A 25 -16.17 10.32 2.67
CA GLY A 25 -16.60 9.49 3.79
C GLY A 25 -16.34 8.00 3.57
N LEU A 26 -15.31 7.66 2.78
CA LEU A 26 -14.95 6.27 2.52
C LEU A 26 -14.60 5.55 3.83
N LEU A 27 -15.27 4.43 4.08
CA LEU A 27 -14.93 3.52 5.18
C LEU A 27 -13.97 2.45 4.65
N LEU A 28 -12.82 2.31 5.31
CA LEU A 28 -11.80 1.33 4.99
C LEU A 28 -11.61 0.38 6.16
N GLU A 29 -11.50 -0.91 5.87
CA GLU A 29 -11.14 -1.95 6.82
C GLU A 29 -9.87 -2.64 6.30
N PRO A 30 -8.78 -2.71 7.09
CA PRO A 30 -7.58 -3.42 6.68
C PRO A 30 -7.82 -4.92 6.65
N MET A 31 -7.29 -5.60 5.64
CA MET A 31 -7.29 -7.06 5.58
C MET A 31 -6.16 -7.62 6.44
N ASP A 32 -6.50 -8.51 7.37
CA ASP A 32 -5.49 -9.25 8.14
C ASP A 32 -4.79 -10.27 7.23
N VAL A 33 -3.47 -10.15 7.13
CA VAL A 33 -2.60 -11.04 6.35
C VAL A 33 -1.49 -11.62 7.22
N SER A 34 -1.68 -11.62 8.55
CA SER A 34 -0.66 -12.06 9.52
C SER A 34 -0.29 -13.55 9.39
N ASP A 35 -1.11 -14.34 8.70
CA ASP A 35 -0.85 -15.74 8.38
C ASP A 35 -0.04 -15.93 7.09
N LEU A 36 0.21 -14.85 6.34
CA LEU A 36 1.02 -14.86 5.13
C LEU A 36 2.44 -14.35 5.41
N TYR A 37 3.40 -14.89 4.66
CA TYR A 37 4.73 -14.30 4.59
C TYR A 37 4.72 -13.16 3.57
N ALA A 38 4.57 -11.92 4.05
CA ALA A 38 4.65 -10.71 3.25
C ALA A 38 6.02 -10.04 3.46
N VAL A 39 6.75 -9.80 2.37
CA VAL A 39 8.05 -9.11 2.37
C VAL A 39 8.08 -8.12 1.23
N GLU A 40 8.55 -6.90 1.51
CA GLU A 40 8.86 -5.89 0.50
C GLU A 40 10.25 -6.16 -0.06
N VAL A 41 10.40 -6.10 -1.39
CA VAL A 41 11.65 -6.43 -2.08
C VAL A 41 12.10 -5.22 -2.86
N ASP A 42 12.85 -4.35 -2.20
CA ASP A 42 13.35 -3.10 -2.78
C ASP A 42 14.84 -3.17 -3.13
N PHE A 43 15.60 -4.00 -2.42
CA PHE A 43 17.03 -4.22 -2.65
C PHE A 43 17.36 -5.69 -2.93
N ALA A 44 18.59 -5.93 -3.42
CA ALA A 44 19.05 -7.27 -3.74
C ALA A 44 19.06 -8.19 -2.49
N GLU A 45 19.42 -7.63 -1.34
CA GLU A 45 19.43 -8.30 -0.05
C GLU A 45 18.03 -8.73 0.40
N ASP A 46 16.98 -7.97 0.04
CA ASP A 46 15.61 -8.34 0.35
C ASP A 46 15.17 -9.55 -0.47
N LEU A 47 15.60 -9.62 -1.73
CA LEU A 47 15.37 -10.79 -2.59
C LEU A 47 16.11 -12.03 -2.06
N GLU A 48 17.36 -11.87 -1.62
CA GLU A 48 18.12 -12.96 -0.98
C GLU A 48 17.39 -13.48 0.26
N ARG A 49 16.86 -12.58 1.10
CA ARG A 49 16.08 -12.94 2.30
C ARG A 49 14.76 -13.61 1.93
N ALA A 50 14.03 -13.06 0.95
CA ALA A 50 12.74 -13.60 0.51
C ALA A 50 12.88 -15.06 0.03
N ASN A 51 13.96 -15.36 -0.71
CA ASN A 51 14.23 -16.71 -1.21
C ASN A 51 14.50 -17.76 -0.12
N LEU A 52 14.77 -17.36 1.15
CA LEU A 52 14.93 -18.32 2.25
C LEU A 52 13.60 -18.94 2.72
N PHE A 53 12.48 -18.34 2.33
CA PHE A 53 11.13 -18.71 2.78
C PHE A 53 10.26 -19.29 1.63
N VAL A 54 10.85 -19.52 0.44
CA VAL A 54 10.19 -20.11 -0.76
C VAL A 54 10.62 -21.55 -0.96
#